data_AF-A0A2G1X0M9-F1
#
_entry.id   AF-A0A2G1X0M9-F1
#
_cell.length_a   1.000
_cell.length_b   1.000
_cell.length_c   1.000
_cell.angle_alpha   90.00
_cell.angle_beta   90.00
_cell.angle_gamma   90.00
#
_symmetry.space_group_name_H-M   'P 1'
#
loop_
_entity.id
_entity.type
_entity.pdbx_description
1 polymer ?
#
loop_
_entity_poly.entity_id
_entity_poly.type
_entity_poly.pdbx_seq_one_letter_code
_entity_poly.pdbx_strand_id
1 'polypeptide(L)'
;MSLDVDAGDGGMDANVLAELCYPVFELLFDPEGDFVADVERKLAEARMPDQVEMYVSLALAVGLLVGGALWALGTLVGYGVFSLGLIDPSSLSLGMPAPTPGIAELLRSLVVPTAVLLSGLIFGSIGFAIGFGGVVAVPYSRASTRKREINLLLADSVSFMYALSVGGLNQLEILRAMATAEDTYGEVSREFQSIVNETEYFGTDYRNAIRQQSMETPSDELSQFLADMLSIVNSGGDMESFLKDKKEKHLRTSKQEREMTLETLELFGEMYMTLSLFPLLLIIILVIMGMMGEADDRLLYATVYVLIPLVGAGFLVLVSTVKQDEPGDGYLQPDGGSERLRQTSQEGLFHFGLVEAFVGTFGVFDRIRDREGTHKTKEILAAPHLFLRENPLYTLALTVPAAIALVVVAAAAGSAPTTFDGWVARPVWSAFVWLYVPVYVVLIPLGFFYEWHQRSRRAVTGKLSETLRKLSSANDTGQTLLESVQTVSETSTGKLAEEFEVIHAKVNYGMSLRDALVEFNNSYAVPRLARTVKLITEAQEASSQITDVLTTAAQASENQDDIERERKSRTRMQVAIIVMTYVTLL
;
A
#
# COMPACT_ATOMS: atom_id res chain seq x y z
N MET A 1 -3.66 6.35 1.67
CA MET A 1 -4.87 6.77 0.91
C MET A 1 -4.49 6.75 -0.55
N SER A 2 -4.65 5.60 -1.20
CA SER A 2 -4.83 5.58 -2.65
C SER A 2 -6.12 6.33 -2.93
N LEU A 3 -6.08 7.26 -3.87
CA LEU A 3 -7.29 7.72 -4.51
C LEU A 3 -7.75 6.53 -5.35
N ASP A 4 -8.59 5.67 -4.76
CA ASP A 4 -9.44 4.76 -5.52
C ASP A 4 -10.40 5.65 -6.31
N VAL A 5 -9.93 6.09 -7.47
CA VAL A 5 -10.82 6.49 -8.55
C VAL A 5 -11.40 5.17 -9.04
N ASP A 6 -12.49 4.78 -8.39
CA ASP A 6 -13.40 3.76 -8.84
C ASP A 6 -13.99 4.23 -10.18
N ALA A 7 -13.24 4.01 -11.25
CA ALA A 7 -13.64 4.27 -12.62
C ALA A 7 -14.63 3.20 -13.14
N GLY A 8 -15.37 2.55 -12.23
CA GLY A 8 -16.36 1.52 -12.54
C GLY A 8 -17.80 2.04 -12.62
N ASP A 9 -18.12 3.21 -12.04
CA ASP A 9 -19.51 3.69 -11.92
C ASP A 9 -19.76 5.09 -12.55
N GLY A 10 -18.77 5.64 -13.26
CA GLY A 10 -18.91 6.89 -14.05
C GLY A 10 -19.51 6.70 -15.46
N GLY A 11 -20.15 5.54 -15.70
CA GLY A 11 -20.34 4.94 -17.02
C GLY A 11 -21.27 5.64 -18.02
N MET A 12 -21.94 6.72 -17.64
CA MET A 12 -22.77 7.48 -18.59
C MET A 12 -22.04 8.73 -19.10
N ASP A 13 -21.42 9.51 -18.22
CA ASP A 13 -20.75 10.76 -18.62
C ASP A 13 -19.39 10.49 -19.28
N ALA A 14 -18.63 9.48 -18.82
CA ALA A 14 -17.34 9.14 -19.39
C ALA A 14 -17.47 8.59 -20.82
N ASN A 15 -18.45 7.73 -21.07
CA ASN A 15 -18.70 7.17 -22.40
C ASN A 15 -19.17 8.23 -23.39
N VAL A 16 -20.04 9.16 -22.96
CA VAL A 16 -20.48 10.28 -23.80
C VAL A 16 -19.32 11.22 -24.15
N LEU A 17 -18.44 11.52 -23.19
CA LEU A 17 -17.25 12.35 -23.45
C LEU A 17 -16.28 11.67 -24.41
N ALA A 18 -16.08 10.35 -24.27
CA ALA A 18 -15.23 9.58 -25.15
C ALA A 18 -15.78 9.55 -26.59
N GLU A 19 -17.08 9.32 -26.77
CA GLU A 19 -17.74 9.34 -28.09
C GLU A 19 -17.63 10.71 -28.77
N LEU A 20 -17.82 11.80 -28.02
CA LEU A 20 -17.71 13.17 -28.54
C LEU A 20 -16.29 13.49 -29.05
N CYS A 21 -15.26 12.92 -28.43
CA CYS A 21 -13.86 13.14 -28.81
C CYS A 21 -13.28 12.08 -29.75
N TYR A 22 -14.04 11.04 -30.11
CA TYR A 22 -13.60 10.00 -31.05
C TYR A 22 -13.17 10.54 -32.43
N PRO A 23 -13.86 11.52 -33.05
CA PRO A 23 -13.40 12.09 -34.32
C PRO A 23 -12.04 12.83 -34.20
N VAL A 24 -11.73 13.32 -33.00
CA VAL A 24 -10.43 13.96 -32.71
C VAL A 24 -9.34 12.89 -32.57
N PHE A 25 -9.68 11.74 -31.99
CA PHE A 25 -8.79 10.58 -31.97
C PHE A 25 -8.44 10.11 -33.38
N GLU A 26 -9.43 9.87 -34.25
CA GLU A 26 -9.19 9.45 -35.65
C GLU A 26 -8.33 10.46 -36.45
N LEU A 27 -8.40 11.74 -36.09
CA LEU A 27 -7.60 12.78 -36.74
C LEU A 27 -6.14 12.81 -36.25
N LEU A 28 -5.92 12.55 -34.96
CA LEU A 28 -4.63 12.74 -34.29
C LEU A 28 -3.80 11.46 -34.16
N PHE A 29 -4.46 10.30 -34.10
CA PHE A 29 -3.84 9.02 -33.84
C PHE A 29 -4.19 8.00 -34.92
N ASP A 30 -3.21 7.17 -35.25
CA ASP A 30 -3.40 5.99 -36.08
C ASP A 30 -3.79 4.80 -35.17
N PRO A 31 -4.95 4.14 -35.38
CA PRO A 31 -5.35 2.97 -34.59
C PRO A 31 -4.31 1.84 -34.60
N GLU A 32 -3.52 1.72 -35.68
CA GLU A 32 -2.44 0.71 -35.79
C GLU A 32 -1.06 1.25 -35.35
N GLY A 33 -1.00 2.46 -34.79
CA GLY A 33 0.26 3.10 -34.39
C GLY A 33 0.86 2.54 -33.08
N ASP A 34 2.18 2.67 -32.94
CA ASP A 34 2.94 2.18 -31.76
C ASP A 34 2.39 2.68 -30.43
N PHE A 35 1.93 3.94 -30.36
CA PHE A 35 1.36 4.52 -29.15
C PHE A 35 0.05 3.81 -28.73
N VAL A 36 -0.84 3.55 -29.68
CA VAL A 36 -2.13 2.88 -29.41
C VAL A 36 -1.87 1.44 -28.99
N ALA A 37 -0.99 0.73 -29.69
CA ALA A 37 -0.60 -0.64 -29.34
C ALA A 37 0.03 -0.72 -27.93
N ASP A 38 0.86 0.25 -27.55
CA ASP A 38 1.43 0.31 -26.20
C ASP A 38 0.38 0.56 -25.12
N VAL A 39 -0.58 1.45 -25.36
CA VAL A 39 -1.69 1.71 -24.42
C VAL A 39 -2.60 0.49 -24.32
N GLU A 40 -2.93 -0.16 -25.44
CA GLU A 40 -3.73 -1.39 -25.49
C GLU A 40 -3.08 -2.50 -24.65
N ARG A 41 -1.79 -2.73 -24.87
CA ARG A 41 -1.02 -3.68 -24.07
C ARG A 41 -1.05 -3.32 -22.59
N LYS A 42 -0.93 -2.04 -22.23
CA LYS A 42 -1.00 -1.58 -20.83
C LYS A 42 -2.39 -1.69 -20.22
N LEU A 43 -3.46 -1.55 -21.00
CA LEU A 43 -4.83 -1.80 -20.56
C LEU A 43 -5.04 -3.29 -20.26
N ALA A 44 -4.56 -4.18 -21.14
CA ALA A 44 -4.59 -5.63 -20.92
C ALA A 44 -3.76 -6.02 -19.67
N GLU A 45 -2.51 -5.56 -19.59
CA GLU A 45 -1.63 -5.72 -18.43
C GLU A 45 -2.21 -5.11 -17.14
N ALA A 46 -3.14 -4.15 -17.22
CA ALA A 46 -3.82 -3.54 -16.08
C ALA A 46 -5.18 -4.18 -15.77
N ARG A 47 -5.63 -5.19 -16.54
CA ARG A 47 -6.99 -5.77 -16.49
C ARG A 47 -8.10 -4.74 -16.62
N MET A 48 -7.88 -3.75 -17.46
CA MET A 48 -8.90 -2.75 -17.79
C MET A 48 -9.66 -3.23 -19.04
N PRO A 49 -10.98 -3.47 -18.95
CA PRO A 49 -11.76 -4.02 -20.06
C PRO A 49 -12.08 -2.97 -21.16
N ASP A 50 -11.55 -1.76 -21.03
CA ASP A 50 -11.81 -0.64 -21.93
C ASP A 50 -11.15 -0.86 -23.30
N GLN A 51 -11.88 -0.54 -24.38
CA GLN A 51 -11.30 -0.50 -25.72
C GLN A 51 -10.32 0.68 -25.82
N VAL A 52 -9.13 0.42 -26.36
CA VAL A 52 -8.04 1.41 -26.40
C VAL A 52 -8.44 2.71 -27.07
N GLU A 53 -9.18 2.65 -28.17
CA GLU A 53 -9.63 3.83 -28.91
C GLU A 53 -10.54 4.73 -28.06
N MET A 54 -11.46 4.11 -27.31
CA MET A 54 -12.35 4.86 -26.43
C MET A 54 -11.62 5.41 -25.21
N TYR A 55 -10.66 4.67 -24.69
CA TYR A 55 -9.85 5.10 -23.56
C TYR A 55 -9.00 6.34 -23.91
N VAL A 56 -8.33 6.33 -25.07
CA VAL A 56 -7.54 7.47 -25.55
C VAL A 56 -8.45 8.66 -25.89
N SER A 57 -9.63 8.41 -26.44
CA SER A 57 -10.63 9.46 -26.70
C SER A 57 -11.11 10.13 -25.41
N LEU A 58 -11.34 9.35 -24.35
CA LEU A 58 -11.64 9.87 -23.02
C LEU A 58 -10.46 10.71 -22.46
N ALA A 59 -9.22 10.23 -22.62
CA ALA A 59 -8.04 10.97 -22.21
C ALA A 59 -7.94 12.33 -22.94
N LEU A 60 -8.25 12.37 -24.24
CA LEU A 60 -8.32 13.61 -25.02
C LEU A 60 -9.42 14.54 -24.50
N ALA A 61 -10.61 14.01 -24.21
CA ALA A 61 -11.71 14.80 -23.67
C ALA A 61 -11.33 15.44 -22.32
N VAL A 62 -10.76 14.65 -21.41
CA VAL A 62 -10.29 15.13 -20.10
C VAL A 62 -9.16 16.15 -20.27
N GLY A 63 -8.19 15.88 -21.15
CA GLY A 63 -7.14 16.82 -21.50
C GLY A 63 -7.67 18.16 -22.00
N LEU A 64 -8.65 18.14 -22.91
CA LEU A 64 -9.27 19.35 -23.45
C LEU A 64 -10.07 20.12 -22.38
N LEU A 65 -10.78 19.43 -21.50
CA LEU A 65 -11.54 20.06 -20.40
C LEU A 65 -10.61 20.71 -19.37
N VAL A 66 -9.60 19.97 -18.89
CA VAL A 66 -8.63 20.47 -17.92
C VAL A 66 -7.77 21.57 -18.54
N GLY A 67 -7.34 21.39 -19.78
CA GLY A 67 -6.61 22.40 -20.56
C GLY A 67 -7.45 23.66 -20.77
N GLY A 68 -8.72 23.54 -21.13
CA GLY A 68 -9.63 24.67 -21.28
C GLY A 68 -9.87 25.42 -19.96
N ALA A 69 -10.05 24.70 -18.86
CA ALA A 69 -10.21 25.28 -17.52
C ALA A 69 -8.94 26.03 -17.07
N LEU A 70 -7.76 25.43 -17.26
CA LEU A 70 -6.49 26.07 -16.92
C LEU A 70 -6.12 27.21 -17.88
N TRP A 71 -6.53 27.14 -19.14
CA TRP A 71 -6.42 28.26 -20.07
C TRP A 71 -7.24 29.46 -19.60
N ALA A 72 -8.49 29.24 -19.17
CA ALA A 72 -9.35 30.28 -18.61
C ALA A 72 -8.80 30.85 -17.29
N LEU A 73 -8.27 29.98 -16.42
CA LEU A 73 -7.62 30.41 -15.18
C LEU A 73 -6.32 31.20 -15.46
N GLY A 74 -5.50 30.74 -16.39
CA GLY A 74 -4.23 31.37 -16.76
C GLY A 74 -4.42 32.72 -17.45
N THR A 75 -5.50 32.89 -18.20
CA THR A 75 -5.91 34.19 -18.74
C THR A 75 -6.44 35.12 -17.65
N LEU A 76 -7.24 34.61 -16.69
CA LEU A 76 -7.72 35.39 -15.55
C LEU A 76 -6.57 35.86 -14.64
N VAL A 77 -5.66 34.95 -14.27
CA VAL A 77 -4.46 35.26 -13.48
C VAL A 77 -3.55 36.22 -14.22
N GLY A 78 -3.30 35.96 -15.51
CA GLY A 78 -2.51 36.85 -16.36
C GLY A 78 -3.08 38.27 -16.38
N TYR A 79 -4.39 38.40 -16.57
CA TYR A 79 -5.07 39.70 -16.48
C TYR A 79 -4.97 40.33 -15.08
N GLY A 80 -5.18 39.53 -14.03
CA GLY A 80 -5.11 39.94 -12.63
C GLY A 80 -3.77 40.55 -12.25
N VAL A 81 -2.66 39.91 -12.65
CA VAL A 81 -1.28 40.36 -12.37
C VAL A 81 -1.01 41.76 -12.92
N PHE A 82 -1.45 42.04 -14.16
CA PHE A 82 -1.31 43.38 -14.75
C PHE A 82 -2.31 44.39 -14.17
N SER A 83 -3.53 43.96 -13.82
CA SER A 83 -4.55 44.86 -13.23
C SER A 83 -4.25 45.30 -11.80
N LEU A 84 -3.58 44.45 -11.01
CA LEU A 84 -3.19 44.71 -9.61
C LEU A 84 -1.84 45.43 -9.49
N GLY A 85 -1.16 45.70 -10.61
CA GLY A 85 0.13 46.39 -10.62
C GLY A 85 1.29 45.58 -10.04
N LEU A 86 1.20 44.24 -10.04
CA LEU A 86 2.26 43.36 -9.54
C LEU A 86 3.47 43.29 -10.49
N ILE A 87 3.24 43.56 -11.78
CA ILE A 87 4.29 43.64 -12.82
C ILE A 87 4.06 44.90 -13.63
N ASP A 88 5.08 45.74 -13.74
CA ASP A 88 5.05 46.93 -14.60
C ASP A 88 5.07 46.53 -16.08
N PRO A 89 4.09 46.94 -16.91
CA PRO A 89 4.07 46.64 -18.35
C PRO A 89 5.32 47.11 -19.10
N SER A 90 6.03 48.13 -18.59
CA SER A 90 7.27 48.65 -19.16
C SER A 90 8.49 47.72 -18.97
N SER A 91 8.39 46.71 -18.11
CA SER A 91 9.44 45.70 -17.91
C SER A 91 9.45 44.62 -19.00
N LEU A 92 8.34 44.48 -19.75
CA LEU A 92 8.16 43.51 -20.81
C LEU A 92 8.23 44.19 -22.18
N SER A 93 9.02 43.63 -23.09
CA SER A 93 9.11 44.09 -24.48
C SER A 93 8.97 42.93 -25.45
N LEU A 94 8.29 43.16 -26.57
CA LEU A 94 8.11 42.15 -27.64
C LEU A 94 9.39 41.94 -28.48
N GLY A 95 10.51 42.59 -28.14
CA GLY A 95 11.82 42.41 -28.82
C GLY A 95 11.88 42.88 -30.27
N MET A 96 10.82 43.47 -30.82
CA MET A 96 10.76 43.92 -32.21
C MET A 96 11.33 45.36 -32.37
N PRO A 97 12.24 45.61 -33.33
CA PRO A 97 12.73 46.96 -33.62
C PRO A 97 11.58 47.83 -34.12
N ALA A 98 11.32 48.97 -33.47
CA ALA A 98 10.29 49.92 -33.87
C ALA A 98 10.90 51.06 -34.70
N PRO A 99 10.67 51.14 -36.03
CA PRO A 99 11.29 52.14 -36.89
C PRO A 99 10.66 53.54 -36.74
N THR A 100 9.46 53.64 -36.17
CA THR A 100 8.75 54.92 -35.97
C THR A 100 8.06 54.98 -34.59
N PRO A 101 7.86 56.18 -34.01
CA PRO A 101 7.19 56.36 -32.73
C PRO A 101 5.76 55.78 -32.69
N GLY A 102 5.02 55.87 -33.79
CA GLY A 102 3.66 55.30 -33.90
C GLY A 102 3.64 53.77 -33.87
N ILE A 103 4.66 53.11 -34.40
CA ILE A 103 4.81 51.65 -34.33
C ILE A 103 5.20 51.22 -32.91
N ALA A 104 6.02 52.01 -32.20
CA ALA A 104 6.40 51.72 -30.82
C ALA A 104 5.21 51.77 -29.85
N GLU A 105 4.29 52.72 -30.05
CA GLU A 105 3.06 52.85 -29.24
C GLU A 105 2.09 51.71 -29.50
N LEU A 106 1.92 51.32 -30.77
CA LEU A 106 1.12 50.15 -31.16
C LEU A 106 1.68 48.86 -30.55
N LEU A 107 2.98 48.63 -30.65
CA LEU A 107 3.64 47.45 -30.07
C LEU A 107 3.48 47.40 -28.54
N ARG A 108 3.55 48.53 -27.84
CA ARG A 108 3.32 48.60 -26.39
C ARG A 108 1.89 48.25 -25.99
N SER A 109 0.90 48.66 -26.77
CA SER A 109 -0.51 48.31 -26.51
C SER A 109 -0.80 46.81 -26.66
N LEU A 110 0.01 46.10 -27.46
CA LEU A 110 -0.08 44.66 -27.69
C LEU A 110 0.63 43.81 -26.63
N VAL A 111 1.59 44.37 -25.87
CA VAL A 111 2.36 43.60 -24.86
C VAL A 111 1.45 42.91 -23.85
N VAL A 112 0.49 43.63 -23.27
CA VAL A 112 -0.39 43.09 -22.23
C VAL A 112 -1.36 42.04 -22.81
N PRO A 113 -2.13 42.30 -23.89
CA PRO A 113 -2.98 41.28 -24.51
C PRO A 113 -2.20 40.02 -24.96
N THR A 114 -1.02 40.20 -25.56
CA THR A 114 -0.19 39.07 -25.99
C THR A 114 0.36 38.29 -24.79
N ALA A 115 0.79 38.96 -23.71
CA ALA A 115 1.24 38.29 -22.49
C ALA A 115 0.13 37.52 -21.80
N VAL A 116 -1.10 38.07 -21.73
CA VAL A 116 -2.27 37.38 -21.16
C VAL A 116 -2.66 36.17 -22.01
N LEU A 117 -2.65 36.31 -23.35
CA LEU A 117 -2.94 35.19 -24.26
C LEU A 117 -1.89 34.10 -24.14
N LEU A 118 -0.60 34.45 -24.12
CA LEU A 118 0.51 33.51 -23.94
C LEU A 118 0.43 32.81 -22.58
N SER A 119 0.13 33.54 -21.50
CA SER A 119 -0.14 32.96 -20.19
C SER A 119 -1.25 31.92 -20.27
N GLY A 120 -2.41 32.29 -20.81
CA GLY A 120 -3.51 31.35 -21.03
C GLY A 120 -3.08 30.11 -21.82
N LEU A 121 -2.39 30.29 -22.95
CA LEU A 121 -1.90 29.19 -23.80
C LEU A 121 -0.95 28.26 -23.04
N ILE A 122 -0.02 28.80 -22.24
CA ILE A 122 0.94 28.02 -21.45
C ILE A 122 0.21 27.24 -20.35
N PHE A 123 -0.66 27.88 -19.58
CA PHE A 123 -1.44 27.18 -18.56
C PHE A 123 -2.39 26.15 -19.18
N GLY A 124 -2.96 26.46 -20.34
CA GLY A 124 -3.83 25.55 -21.08
C GLY A 124 -3.10 24.34 -21.63
N SER A 125 -1.89 24.50 -22.17
CA SER A 125 -1.07 23.40 -22.66
C SER A 125 -0.56 22.53 -21.51
N ILE A 126 -0.17 23.14 -20.38
CA ILE A 126 0.16 22.42 -19.14
C ILE A 126 -1.05 21.63 -18.65
N GLY A 127 -2.23 22.25 -18.63
CA GLY A 127 -3.48 21.60 -18.23
C GLY A 127 -3.85 20.44 -19.13
N PHE A 128 -3.71 20.60 -20.44
CA PHE A 128 -3.92 19.52 -21.40
C PHE A 128 -2.94 18.37 -21.16
N ALA A 129 -1.65 18.67 -21.02
CA ALA A 129 -0.63 17.66 -20.76
C ALA A 129 -0.86 16.90 -19.45
N ILE A 130 -1.28 17.60 -18.38
CA ILE A 130 -1.62 16.98 -17.09
C ILE A 130 -2.90 16.15 -17.21
N GLY A 131 -3.95 16.67 -17.86
CA GLY A 131 -5.23 15.96 -18.00
C GLY A 131 -5.11 14.71 -18.88
N PHE A 132 -4.58 14.87 -20.09
CA PHE A 132 -4.36 13.77 -21.03
C PHE A 132 -3.32 12.79 -20.48
N GLY A 133 -2.15 13.28 -20.07
CA GLY A 133 -1.08 12.45 -19.54
C GLY A 133 -1.46 11.76 -18.24
N GLY A 134 -2.28 12.41 -17.40
CA GLY A 134 -2.80 11.83 -16.17
C GLY A 134 -3.68 10.61 -16.43
N VAL A 135 -4.61 10.70 -17.38
CA VAL A 135 -5.47 9.55 -17.76
C VAL A 135 -4.63 8.46 -18.44
N VAL A 136 -3.79 8.80 -19.42
CA VAL A 136 -2.92 7.82 -20.10
C VAL A 136 -1.97 7.12 -19.12
N ALA A 137 -1.52 7.79 -18.05
CA ALA A 137 -0.64 7.20 -17.05
C ALA A 137 -1.33 6.19 -16.11
N VAL A 138 -2.67 6.18 -16.02
CA VAL A 138 -3.41 5.25 -15.14
C VAL A 138 -3.14 3.78 -15.46
N PRO A 139 -3.28 3.27 -16.71
CA PRO A 139 -2.99 1.87 -17.01
C PRO A 139 -1.52 1.52 -16.75
N TYR A 140 -0.58 2.42 -17.03
CA TYR A 140 0.84 2.20 -16.71
C TYR A 140 1.08 2.08 -15.19
N SER A 141 0.44 2.95 -14.39
CA SER A 141 0.55 2.92 -12.94
C SER A 141 -0.08 1.67 -12.33
N ARG A 142 -1.27 1.26 -12.82
CA ARG A 142 -1.94 0.03 -12.40
C ARG A 142 -1.13 -1.20 -12.79
N ALA A 143 -0.71 -1.33 -14.05
CA ALA A 143 0.15 -2.43 -14.51
C ALA A 143 1.46 -2.51 -13.72
N SER A 144 2.10 -1.38 -13.42
CA SER A 144 3.32 -1.34 -12.59
C SER A 144 3.07 -1.78 -11.14
N THR A 145 1.93 -1.39 -10.57
CA THR A 145 1.53 -1.81 -9.21
C THR A 145 1.27 -3.32 -9.17
N ARG A 146 0.54 -3.85 -10.16
CA ARG A 146 0.32 -5.30 -10.34
C ARG A 146 1.63 -6.06 -10.52
N LYS A 147 2.51 -5.59 -11.41
CA LYS A 147 3.86 -6.16 -11.62
C LYS A 147 4.63 -6.28 -10.31
N ARG A 148 4.65 -5.20 -9.52
CA ARG A 148 5.34 -5.17 -8.23
C ARG A 148 4.75 -6.18 -7.25
N GLU A 149 3.42 -6.26 -7.16
CA GLU A 149 2.75 -7.23 -6.28
C GLU A 149 3.04 -8.68 -6.71
N ILE A 150 2.93 -8.98 -8.01
CA ILE A 150 3.26 -10.29 -8.57
C ILE A 150 4.70 -10.67 -8.21
N ASN A 151 5.66 -9.79 -8.46
CA ASN A 151 7.08 -10.07 -8.20
C ASN A 151 7.37 -10.31 -6.71
N LEU A 152 6.70 -9.57 -5.81
CA LEU A 152 6.85 -9.75 -4.37
C LEU A 152 6.26 -11.08 -3.86
N LEU A 153 5.17 -11.55 -4.48
CA LEU A 153 4.44 -12.75 -4.05
C LEU A 153 4.85 -14.02 -4.81
N LEU A 154 5.60 -13.90 -5.92
CA LEU A 154 5.94 -15.02 -6.78
C LEU A 154 6.71 -16.12 -6.03
N ALA A 155 7.69 -15.77 -5.19
CA ALA A 155 8.47 -16.74 -4.43
C ALA A 155 7.59 -17.57 -3.47
N ASP A 156 6.63 -16.93 -2.81
CA ASP A 156 5.70 -17.59 -1.89
C ASP A 156 4.65 -18.42 -2.64
N SER A 157 4.21 -17.93 -3.80
CA SER A 157 3.25 -18.62 -4.68
C SER A 157 3.86 -19.91 -5.24
N VAL A 158 5.11 -19.85 -5.71
CA VAL A 158 5.84 -21.04 -6.19
C VAL A 158 6.12 -22.01 -5.04
N SER A 159 6.43 -21.50 -3.84
CA SER A 159 6.55 -22.33 -2.63
C SER A 159 5.26 -23.06 -2.29
N PHE A 160 4.11 -22.41 -2.43
CA PHE A 160 2.79 -23.00 -2.24
C PHE A 160 2.49 -24.07 -3.28
N MET A 161 2.68 -23.77 -4.56
CA MET A 161 2.51 -24.75 -5.65
C MET A 161 3.39 -25.98 -5.45
N TYR A 162 4.67 -25.77 -5.08
CA TYR A 162 5.60 -26.86 -4.79
C TYR A 162 5.10 -27.71 -3.62
N ALA A 163 4.70 -27.07 -2.51
CA ALA A 163 4.21 -27.79 -1.34
C ALA A 163 2.96 -28.64 -1.67
N LEU A 164 2.02 -28.10 -2.45
CA LEU A 164 0.86 -28.87 -2.92
C LEU A 164 1.25 -30.02 -3.84
N SER A 165 2.25 -29.82 -4.71
CA SER A 165 2.79 -30.89 -5.56
C SER A 165 3.37 -32.04 -4.74
N VAL A 166 4.14 -31.75 -3.69
CA VAL A 166 4.67 -32.80 -2.79
C VAL A 166 3.54 -33.43 -1.97
N GLY A 167 2.49 -32.68 -1.65
CA GLY A 167 1.24 -33.17 -1.06
C GLY A 167 0.43 -34.11 -1.96
N GLY A 168 0.89 -34.37 -3.18
CA GLY A 168 0.29 -35.33 -4.10
C GLY A 168 -0.79 -34.76 -5.03
N LEU A 169 -0.99 -33.43 -5.04
CA LEU A 169 -1.92 -32.80 -5.97
C LEU A 169 -1.39 -32.85 -7.40
N ASN A 170 -2.29 -33.05 -8.36
CA ASN A 170 -1.95 -33.00 -9.77
C ASN A 170 -1.84 -31.55 -10.29
N GLN A 171 -1.30 -31.39 -11.50
CA GLN A 171 -1.03 -30.07 -12.09
C GLN A 171 -2.28 -29.17 -12.16
N LEU A 172 -3.43 -29.72 -12.56
CA LEU A 172 -4.68 -28.93 -12.65
C LEU A 172 -5.21 -28.54 -11.27
N GLU A 173 -5.08 -29.43 -10.28
CA GLU A 173 -5.44 -29.13 -8.89
C GLU A 173 -4.56 -28.02 -8.31
N ILE A 174 -3.25 -28.04 -8.58
CA ILE A 174 -2.32 -26.98 -8.15
C ILE A 174 -2.68 -25.64 -8.80
N LEU A 175 -2.98 -25.62 -10.11
CA LEU A 175 -3.38 -24.40 -10.81
C LEU A 175 -4.71 -23.85 -10.26
N ARG A 176 -5.68 -24.71 -9.96
CA ARG A 176 -6.95 -24.32 -9.32
C ARG A 176 -6.75 -23.78 -7.91
N ALA A 177 -5.95 -24.45 -7.09
CA ALA A 177 -5.65 -24.00 -5.73
C ALA A 177 -4.94 -22.63 -5.74
N MET A 178 -4.04 -22.39 -6.71
CA MET A 178 -3.46 -21.06 -6.90
C MET A 178 -4.49 -20.03 -7.36
N ALA A 179 -5.40 -20.39 -8.28
CA ALA A 179 -6.43 -19.50 -8.79
C ALA A 179 -7.44 -19.06 -7.70
N THR A 180 -7.76 -19.92 -6.74
CA THR A 180 -8.72 -19.63 -5.65
C THR A 180 -8.08 -19.00 -4.41
N ALA A 181 -6.76 -18.92 -4.34
CA ALA A 181 -6.03 -18.34 -3.20
C ALA A 181 -5.79 -16.82 -3.30
N GLU A 182 -6.75 -16.09 -3.92
CA GLU A 182 -6.67 -14.62 -4.11
C GLU A 182 -6.54 -13.86 -2.80
N ASP A 183 -7.19 -14.34 -1.74
CA ASP A 183 -7.11 -13.79 -0.38
C ASP A 183 -5.67 -13.71 0.18
N THR A 184 -4.77 -14.54 -0.36
CA THR A 184 -3.42 -14.73 0.15
C THR A 184 -2.33 -14.30 -0.83
N TYR A 185 -2.50 -14.62 -2.12
CA TYR A 185 -1.50 -14.39 -3.17
C TYR A 185 -1.93 -13.32 -4.19
N GLY A 186 -3.08 -12.66 -3.97
CA GLY A 186 -3.48 -11.43 -4.65
C GLY A 186 -3.38 -11.51 -6.17
N GLU A 187 -2.61 -10.59 -6.75
CA GLU A 187 -2.43 -10.52 -8.21
C GLU A 187 -1.84 -11.80 -8.83
N VAL A 188 -1.03 -12.59 -8.13
CA VAL A 188 -0.53 -13.85 -8.68
C VAL A 188 -1.68 -14.84 -8.89
N SER A 189 -2.53 -15.02 -7.87
CA SER A 189 -3.73 -15.86 -7.97
C SER A 189 -4.66 -15.42 -9.08
N ARG A 190 -4.85 -14.11 -9.27
CA ARG A 190 -5.64 -13.56 -10.38
C ARG A 190 -5.09 -13.99 -11.74
N GLU A 191 -3.77 -14.04 -11.93
CA GLU A 191 -3.14 -14.51 -13.19
C GLU A 191 -3.42 -16.01 -13.44
N PHE A 192 -3.34 -16.84 -12.39
CA PHE A 192 -3.72 -18.24 -12.48
C PHE A 192 -5.23 -18.44 -12.67
N GLN A 193 -6.07 -17.58 -12.09
CA GLN A 193 -7.51 -17.58 -12.27
C GLN A 193 -7.90 -17.32 -13.73
N SER A 194 -7.19 -16.41 -14.41
CA SER A 194 -7.36 -16.20 -15.85
C SER A 194 -7.11 -17.49 -16.65
N ILE A 195 -6.01 -18.20 -16.35
CA ILE A 195 -5.67 -19.48 -16.98
C ILE A 195 -6.76 -20.54 -16.72
N VAL A 196 -7.21 -20.68 -15.47
CA VAL A 196 -8.25 -21.65 -15.10
C VAL A 196 -9.59 -21.30 -15.75
N ASN A 197 -9.98 -20.03 -15.76
CA ASN A 197 -11.22 -19.57 -16.35
C ASN A 197 -11.26 -19.78 -17.87
N GLU A 198 -10.16 -19.48 -18.57
CA GLU A 198 -10.01 -19.77 -20.01
C GLU A 198 -10.17 -21.24 -20.33
N THR A 199 -9.68 -22.11 -19.44
CA THR A 199 -9.77 -23.55 -19.61
C THR A 199 -11.18 -24.08 -19.32
N GLU A 200 -11.83 -23.62 -18.24
CA GLU A 200 -13.10 -24.17 -17.75
C GLU A 200 -14.35 -23.55 -18.40
N TYR A 201 -14.36 -22.23 -18.62
CA TYR A 201 -15.53 -21.53 -19.14
C TYR A 201 -15.48 -21.34 -20.66
N PHE A 202 -14.29 -21.09 -21.22
CA PHE A 202 -14.11 -20.79 -22.64
C PHE A 202 -13.67 -22.01 -23.47
N GLY A 203 -13.32 -23.12 -22.80
CA GLY A 203 -12.93 -24.37 -23.46
C GLY A 203 -11.58 -24.31 -24.17
N THR A 204 -10.75 -23.32 -23.83
CA THR A 204 -9.38 -23.17 -24.35
C THR A 204 -8.49 -24.29 -23.80
N ASP A 205 -7.60 -24.86 -24.61
CA ASP A 205 -6.60 -25.82 -24.12
C ASP A 205 -5.68 -25.14 -23.09
N TYR A 206 -5.47 -25.77 -21.93
CA TYR A 206 -4.69 -25.20 -20.83
C TYR A 206 -3.27 -24.79 -21.26
N ARG A 207 -2.69 -25.45 -22.27
CA ARG A 207 -1.39 -25.09 -22.86
C ARG A 207 -1.44 -23.72 -23.55
N ASN A 208 -2.52 -23.48 -24.30
CA ASN A 208 -2.75 -22.19 -24.96
C ASN A 208 -3.10 -21.11 -23.94
N ALA A 209 -3.88 -21.43 -22.90
CA ALA A 209 -4.18 -20.50 -21.81
C ALA A 209 -2.91 -20.04 -21.08
N ILE A 210 -2.01 -20.98 -20.71
CA ILE A 210 -0.70 -20.64 -20.10
C ILE A 210 0.14 -19.78 -21.06
N ARG A 211 0.17 -20.12 -22.36
CA ARG A 211 0.91 -19.36 -23.36
C ARG A 211 0.38 -17.93 -23.48
N GLN A 212 -0.94 -17.74 -23.55
CA GLN A 212 -1.56 -16.42 -23.65
C GLN A 212 -1.25 -15.60 -22.41
N GLN A 213 -1.45 -16.16 -21.22
CA GLN A 213 -1.16 -15.49 -19.96
C GLN A 213 0.33 -15.10 -19.85
N SER A 214 1.25 -15.92 -20.36
CA SER A 214 2.69 -15.60 -20.37
C SER A 214 3.04 -14.38 -21.23
N MET A 215 2.21 -14.04 -22.23
CA MET A 215 2.42 -12.89 -23.12
C MET A 215 1.73 -11.61 -22.59
N GLU A 216 0.66 -11.76 -21.81
CA GLU A 216 -0.16 -10.64 -21.30
C GLU A 216 0.22 -10.18 -19.89
N THR A 217 0.93 -11.01 -19.13
CA THR A 217 1.28 -10.67 -17.76
C THR A 217 2.26 -9.50 -17.70
N PRO A 218 2.08 -8.52 -16.79
CA PRO A 218 3.01 -7.37 -16.68
C PRO A 218 4.37 -7.73 -16.04
N SER A 219 4.50 -8.94 -15.48
CA SER A 219 5.70 -9.42 -14.78
C SER A 219 6.57 -10.29 -15.69
N ASP A 220 7.82 -9.88 -15.89
CA ASP A 220 8.79 -10.64 -16.68
C ASP A 220 9.13 -11.98 -15.99
N GLU A 221 9.18 -11.98 -14.66
CA GLU A 221 9.46 -13.15 -13.84
C GLU A 221 8.33 -14.19 -13.92
N LEU A 222 7.07 -13.74 -13.85
CA LEU A 222 5.91 -14.63 -14.02
C LEU A 222 5.79 -15.10 -15.48
N SER A 223 6.01 -14.22 -16.45
CA SER A 223 6.05 -14.59 -17.89
C SER A 223 7.03 -15.73 -18.13
N GLN A 224 8.26 -15.60 -17.62
CA GLN A 224 9.28 -16.65 -17.71
C GLN A 224 8.88 -17.92 -16.96
N PHE A 225 8.28 -17.80 -15.77
CA PHE A 225 7.80 -18.96 -15.01
C PHE A 225 6.73 -19.74 -15.79
N LEU A 226 5.74 -19.05 -16.36
CA LEU A 226 4.67 -19.65 -17.16
C LEU A 226 5.21 -20.29 -18.45
N ALA A 227 6.16 -19.63 -19.12
CA ALA A 227 6.82 -20.16 -20.32
C ALA A 227 7.61 -21.45 -20.00
N ASP A 228 8.35 -21.48 -18.89
CA ASP A 228 9.09 -22.66 -18.48
C ASP A 228 8.14 -23.78 -18.04
N MET A 229 7.05 -23.46 -17.34
CA MET A 229 6.01 -24.41 -16.98
C MET A 229 5.37 -25.03 -18.23
N LEU A 230 5.06 -24.22 -19.26
CA LEU A 230 4.54 -24.70 -20.53
C LEU A 230 5.50 -25.71 -21.19
N SER A 231 6.82 -25.50 -21.10
CA SER A 231 7.84 -26.43 -21.60
C SER A 231 7.80 -27.78 -20.88
N ILE A 232 7.67 -27.76 -19.54
CA ILE A 232 7.54 -28.99 -18.73
C ILE A 232 6.25 -29.74 -19.10
N VAL A 233 5.14 -29.02 -19.23
CA VAL A 233 3.87 -29.66 -19.56
C VAL A 233 3.85 -30.22 -20.98
N ASN A 234 4.46 -29.54 -21.95
CA ASN A 234 4.56 -30.04 -23.33
C ASN A 234 5.43 -31.30 -23.44
N SER A 235 6.49 -31.40 -22.64
CA SER A 235 7.40 -32.54 -22.60
C SER A 235 6.92 -33.70 -21.72
N GLY A 236 5.85 -33.49 -20.94
CA GLY A 236 5.40 -34.45 -19.92
C GLY A 236 6.41 -34.65 -18.79
N GLY A 237 7.21 -33.62 -18.50
CA GLY A 237 8.22 -33.65 -17.45
C GLY A 237 7.64 -33.64 -16.02
N ASP A 238 8.53 -33.76 -15.03
CA ASP A 238 8.16 -33.75 -13.62
C ASP A 238 7.93 -32.31 -13.11
N MET A 239 6.67 -32.01 -12.79
CA MET A 239 6.26 -30.72 -12.25
C MET A 239 6.84 -30.48 -10.85
N GLU A 240 6.98 -31.52 -10.03
CA GLU A 240 7.46 -31.38 -8.66
C GLU A 240 8.91 -30.89 -8.65
N SER A 241 9.78 -31.55 -9.43
CA SER A 241 11.18 -31.13 -9.60
C SER A 241 11.30 -29.72 -10.18
N PHE A 242 10.48 -29.37 -11.17
CA PHE A 242 10.44 -28.01 -11.73
C PHE A 242 10.08 -26.96 -10.67
N LEU A 243 9.00 -27.19 -9.92
CA LEU A 243 8.55 -26.26 -8.88
C LEU A 243 9.58 -26.14 -7.75
N LYS A 244 10.26 -27.24 -7.39
CA LYS A 244 11.35 -27.24 -6.41
C LYS A 244 12.52 -26.33 -6.83
N ASP A 245 12.97 -26.47 -8.08
CA ASP A 245 14.07 -25.67 -8.62
C ASP A 245 13.70 -24.19 -8.72
N LYS A 246 12.46 -23.90 -9.15
CA LYS A 246 11.93 -22.53 -9.20
C LYS A 246 11.80 -21.93 -7.82
N LYS A 247 11.27 -22.68 -6.84
CA LYS A 247 11.18 -22.26 -5.44
C LYS A 247 12.55 -21.82 -4.91
N GLU A 248 13.57 -22.66 -5.08
CA GLU A 248 14.92 -22.35 -4.58
C GLU A 248 15.53 -21.13 -5.28
N LYS A 249 15.35 -21.03 -6.60
CA LYS A 249 15.80 -19.86 -7.37
C LYS A 249 15.13 -18.58 -6.88
N HIS A 250 13.81 -18.57 -6.76
CA HIS A 250 13.05 -17.37 -6.37
C HIS A 250 13.32 -16.98 -4.91
N LEU A 251 13.39 -17.92 -3.97
CA LEU A 251 13.76 -17.63 -2.58
C LEU A 251 15.15 -16.98 -2.47
N ARG A 252 16.13 -17.48 -3.24
CA ARG A 252 17.47 -16.90 -3.28
C ARG A 252 17.46 -15.49 -3.88
N THR A 253 16.74 -15.27 -4.98
CA THR A 253 16.62 -13.95 -5.61
C THR A 253 15.93 -12.95 -4.69
N SER A 254 14.80 -13.31 -4.07
CA SER A 254 14.11 -12.41 -3.12
C SER A 254 14.97 -12.08 -1.89
N LYS A 255 15.80 -13.02 -1.41
CA LYS A 255 16.76 -12.74 -0.34
C LYS A 255 17.81 -11.70 -0.78
N GLN A 256 18.38 -11.85 -1.97
CA GLN A 256 19.35 -10.90 -2.53
C GLN A 256 18.75 -9.50 -2.73
N GLU A 257 17.53 -9.41 -3.26
CA GLU A 257 16.82 -8.14 -3.44
C GLU A 257 16.56 -7.42 -2.11
N ARG A 258 16.20 -8.17 -1.07
CA ARG A 258 16.02 -7.62 0.28
C ARG A 258 17.34 -7.16 0.89
N GLU A 259 18.44 -7.89 0.70
CA GLU A 259 19.79 -7.47 1.12
C GLU A 259 20.21 -6.16 0.44
N MET A 260 20.03 -6.04 -0.88
CA MET A 260 20.32 -4.80 -1.64
C MET A 260 19.44 -3.62 -1.18
N THR A 261 18.18 -3.88 -0.83
CA THR A 261 17.26 -2.89 -0.27
C THR A 261 17.79 -2.35 1.07
N LEU A 262 18.28 -3.25 1.94
CA LEU A 262 18.88 -2.87 3.22
C LEU A 262 20.17 -2.06 3.04
N GLU A 263 21.03 -2.44 2.08
CA GLU A 263 22.24 -1.70 1.71
C GLU A 263 21.91 -0.29 1.19
N THR A 264 20.86 -0.17 0.38
CA THR A 264 20.38 1.14 -0.11
C THR A 264 19.89 2.02 1.03
N LEU A 265 19.15 1.46 2.01
CA LEU A 265 18.72 2.20 3.19
C LEU A 265 19.89 2.65 4.08
N GLU A 266 20.95 1.85 4.15
CA GLU A 266 22.19 2.20 4.84
C GLU A 266 22.91 3.37 4.15
N LEU A 267 23.06 3.31 2.82
CA LEU A 267 23.61 4.42 2.03
C LEU A 267 22.81 5.71 2.23
N PHE A 268 21.48 5.61 2.32
CA PHE A 268 20.62 6.77 2.57
C PHE A 268 20.84 7.36 3.97
N GLY A 269 21.04 6.51 4.97
CA GLY A 269 21.45 6.93 6.31
C GLY A 269 22.74 7.73 6.29
N GLU A 270 23.78 7.23 5.61
CA GLU A 270 25.06 7.93 5.45
C GLU A 270 24.96 9.24 4.65
N MET A 271 24.11 9.29 3.62
CA MET A 271 23.84 10.53 2.90
C MET A 271 23.10 11.54 3.75
N TYR A 272 22.11 11.12 4.54
CA TYR A 272 21.40 12.02 5.47
C TYR A 272 22.38 12.65 6.45
N MET A 273 23.26 11.83 7.02
CA MET A 273 24.34 12.26 7.89
C MET A 273 25.17 13.39 7.28
N THR A 274 25.70 13.18 6.07
CA THR A 274 26.55 14.17 5.40
C THR A 274 25.77 15.42 4.96
N LEU A 275 24.56 15.26 4.42
CA LEU A 275 23.71 16.36 3.99
C LEU A 275 23.22 17.22 5.16
N SER A 276 22.96 16.61 6.32
CA SER A 276 22.51 17.32 7.52
C SER A 276 23.59 18.22 8.15
N LEU A 277 24.88 17.95 7.88
CA LEU A 277 25.98 18.82 8.32
C LEU A 277 26.02 20.16 7.59
N PHE A 278 25.47 20.24 6.37
CA PHE A 278 25.51 21.47 5.57
C PHE A 278 24.68 22.60 6.20
N PRO A 279 23.39 22.39 6.57
CA PRO A 279 22.62 23.38 7.32
C PRO A 279 23.28 23.76 8.64
N LEU A 280 23.91 22.81 9.35
CA LEU A 280 24.60 23.09 10.61
C LEU A 280 25.79 24.03 10.41
N LEU A 281 26.67 23.74 9.44
CA LEU A 281 27.82 24.59 9.13
C LEU A 281 27.34 26.00 8.72
N LEU A 282 26.28 26.07 7.92
CA LEU A 282 25.66 27.33 7.52
C LEU A 282 25.14 28.10 8.74
N ILE A 283 24.48 27.43 9.69
CA ILE A 283 24.05 28.05 10.96
C ILE A 283 25.26 28.59 11.73
N ILE A 284 26.32 27.81 11.91
CA ILE A 284 27.53 28.27 12.64
C ILE A 284 28.10 29.52 11.99
N ILE A 285 28.24 29.52 10.67
CA ILE A 285 28.75 30.66 9.90
C ILE A 285 27.83 31.89 10.03
N LEU A 286 26.51 31.71 9.90
CA LEU A 286 25.53 32.79 10.04
C LEU A 286 25.48 33.35 11.47
N VAL A 287 25.58 32.50 12.49
CA VAL A 287 25.62 32.92 13.89
C VAL A 287 26.90 33.72 14.17
N ILE A 288 28.06 33.28 13.66
CA ILE A 288 29.32 34.03 13.81
C ILE A 288 29.23 35.38 13.08
N MET A 289 28.72 35.43 11.84
CA MET A 289 28.45 36.69 11.14
C MET A 289 27.46 37.58 11.89
N GLY A 290 26.47 36.99 12.55
CA GLY A 290 25.50 37.69 13.37
C GLY A 290 26.14 38.32 14.60
N MET A 291 27.10 37.63 15.22
CA MET A 291 27.91 38.20 16.30
C MET A 291 28.81 39.35 15.83
N MET A 292 29.24 39.33 14.57
CA MET A 292 30.00 40.42 13.94
C MET A 292 29.10 41.57 13.44
N GLY A 293 27.77 41.42 13.52
CA GLY A 293 26.78 42.43 13.10
C GLY A 293 26.49 42.47 11.61
N GLU A 294 26.95 41.47 10.83
CA GLU A 294 26.82 41.42 9.37
C GLU A 294 25.84 40.35 8.86
N ALA A 295 25.22 39.55 9.73
CA ALA A 295 24.28 38.52 9.28
C ALA A 295 22.92 39.10 8.91
N ASP A 296 22.33 38.52 7.85
CA ASP A 296 20.92 38.68 7.52
C ASP A 296 20.09 37.67 8.31
N ASP A 297 19.31 38.14 9.29
CA ASP A 297 18.39 37.32 10.09
C ASP A 297 17.43 36.50 9.21
N ARG A 298 17.12 36.98 8.00
CA ARG A 298 16.29 36.25 7.04
C ARG A 298 16.95 34.97 6.55
N LEU A 299 18.27 34.95 6.38
CA LEU A 299 19.01 33.74 5.98
C LEU A 299 19.02 32.71 7.09
N LEU A 300 19.11 33.15 8.35
CA LEU A 300 19.00 32.26 9.51
C LEU A 300 17.59 31.66 9.61
N TYR A 301 16.54 32.47 9.47
CA TYR A 301 15.16 31.96 9.45
C TYR A 301 14.88 31.04 8.27
N ALA A 302 15.36 31.36 7.06
CA ALA A 302 15.24 30.49 5.90
C ALA A 302 15.94 29.15 6.12
N THR A 303 17.13 29.16 6.74
CA THR A 303 17.88 27.93 7.03
C THR A 303 17.13 27.05 8.04
N VAL A 304 16.64 27.64 9.13
CA VAL A 304 15.96 26.89 10.21
C VAL A 304 14.57 26.41 9.80
N TYR A 305 13.76 27.27 9.19
CA TYR A 305 12.34 26.98 8.92
C TYR A 305 12.07 26.42 7.52
N VAL A 306 13.01 26.55 6.57
CA VAL A 306 12.84 26.03 5.20
C VAL A 306 13.86 24.95 4.91
N LEU A 307 15.16 25.23 5.02
CA LEU A 307 16.20 24.29 4.59
C LEU A 307 16.20 22.99 5.40
N ILE A 308 16.18 23.07 6.74
CA ILE A 308 16.20 21.87 7.59
C ILE A 308 14.97 20.98 7.33
N PRO A 309 13.72 21.51 7.36
CA PRO A 309 12.54 20.70 7.03
C PRO A 309 12.58 20.14 5.60
N LEU A 310 13.14 20.88 4.64
CA LEU A 310 13.26 20.42 3.26
C LEU A 310 14.24 19.25 3.13
N VAL A 311 15.39 19.29 3.82
CA VAL A 311 16.32 18.16 3.89
C VAL A 311 15.65 16.95 4.55
N GLY A 312 14.91 17.16 5.64
CA GLY A 312 14.16 16.10 6.31
C GLY A 312 13.05 15.50 5.44
N ALA A 313 12.29 16.33 4.73
CA ALA A 313 11.26 15.91 3.80
C ALA A 313 11.85 15.15 2.59
N GLY A 314 12.95 15.64 2.04
CA GLY A 314 13.70 14.96 0.98
C GLY A 314 14.19 13.58 1.42
N PHE A 315 14.70 13.47 2.65
CA PHE A 315 15.07 12.18 3.22
C PHE A 315 13.88 11.25 3.42
N LEU A 316 12.73 11.76 3.92
CA LEU A 316 11.50 10.97 4.04
C LEU A 316 11.02 10.43 2.69
N VAL A 317 11.06 11.25 1.63
CA VAL A 317 10.72 10.82 0.26
C VAL A 317 11.65 9.71 -0.20
N LEU A 318 12.96 9.88 0.01
CA LEU A 318 13.98 8.91 -0.37
C LEU A 318 13.77 7.56 0.34
N VAL A 319 13.55 7.57 1.66
CA VAL A 319 13.25 6.36 2.44
C VAL A 319 11.91 5.73 2.03
N SER A 320 10.88 6.56 1.80
CA SER A 320 9.56 6.07 1.39
C SER A 320 9.58 5.38 0.03
N THR A 321 10.49 5.79 -0.86
CA THR A 321 10.63 5.21 -2.21
C THR A 321 11.17 3.78 -2.16
N VAL A 322 12.01 3.47 -1.16
CA VAL A 322 12.65 2.16 -1.01
C VAL A 322 11.88 1.24 -0.05
N LYS A 323 11.01 1.80 0.79
CA LYS A 323 10.16 1.00 1.68
C LYS A 323 9.14 0.20 0.85
N GLN A 324 9.34 -1.11 0.80
CA GLN A 324 8.34 -2.05 0.30
C GLN A 324 7.43 -2.49 1.46
N ASP A 325 6.13 -2.36 1.25
CA ASP A 325 5.12 -2.92 2.15
C ASP A 325 4.81 -4.37 1.73
N GLU A 326 4.56 -5.26 2.69
CA GLU A 326 4.15 -6.64 2.40
C GLU A 326 2.72 -6.62 1.84
N PRO A 327 2.46 -7.21 0.66
CA PRO A 327 1.11 -7.27 0.11
C PRO A 327 0.19 -8.20 0.91
N GLY A 328 -1.11 -7.88 0.91
CA GLY A 328 -2.18 -8.63 1.57
C GLY A 328 -2.67 -7.99 2.87
N ASP A 329 -3.97 -8.11 3.14
CA ASP A 329 -4.59 -7.65 4.39
C ASP A 329 -4.48 -8.69 5.53
N GLY A 330 -4.11 -9.93 5.18
CA GLY A 330 -3.94 -11.05 6.08
C GLY A 330 -5.25 -11.77 6.45
N TYR A 331 -6.39 -11.38 5.88
CA TYR A 331 -7.65 -12.08 6.07
C TYR A 331 -7.79 -13.21 5.05
N LEU A 332 -8.27 -14.36 5.51
CA LEU A 332 -8.61 -15.50 4.66
C LEU A 332 -10.11 -15.54 4.44
N GLN A 333 -10.51 -15.72 3.18
CA GLN A 333 -11.91 -15.82 2.76
C GLN A 333 -12.10 -17.17 2.05
N PRO A 334 -12.33 -18.26 2.80
CA PRO A 334 -12.46 -19.58 2.20
C PRO A 334 -13.70 -19.69 1.32
N ASP A 335 -13.51 -20.17 0.09
CA ASP A 335 -14.61 -20.60 -0.78
C ASP A 335 -15.43 -21.70 -0.09
N GLY A 336 -16.75 -21.50 -0.02
CA GLY A 336 -17.68 -22.42 0.66
C GLY A 336 -17.63 -22.38 2.19
N GLY A 337 -17.03 -21.35 2.80
CA GLY A 337 -16.96 -21.20 4.25
C GLY A 337 -18.34 -21.22 4.93
N SER A 338 -18.42 -21.83 6.11
CA SER A 338 -19.67 -21.94 6.88
C SER A 338 -20.28 -20.57 7.18
N GLU A 339 -21.61 -20.49 7.26
CA GLU A 339 -22.33 -19.24 7.56
C GLU A 339 -21.89 -18.64 8.92
N ARG A 340 -21.48 -19.51 9.84
CA ARG A 340 -20.82 -19.17 11.10
C ARG A 340 -19.51 -18.38 10.89
N LEU A 341 -18.60 -18.86 10.04
CA LEU A 341 -17.34 -18.16 9.76
C LEU A 341 -17.57 -16.78 9.15
N ARG A 342 -18.54 -16.66 8.23
CA ARG A 342 -18.86 -15.37 7.59
C ARG A 342 -19.37 -14.34 8.60
N GLN A 343 -20.18 -14.78 9.57
CA GLN A 343 -20.73 -13.91 10.61
C GLN A 343 -19.72 -13.55 11.69
N THR A 344 -18.85 -14.48 12.09
CA THR A 344 -17.75 -14.17 13.03
C THR A 344 -16.77 -13.17 12.42
N SER A 345 -16.48 -13.29 11.12
CA SER A 345 -15.60 -12.35 10.40
C SER A 345 -16.19 -10.93 10.28
N GLN A 346 -17.52 -10.81 10.30
CA GLN A 346 -18.25 -9.53 10.24
C GLN A 346 -18.53 -8.93 11.63
N GLU A 347 -18.11 -9.59 12.71
CA GLU A 347 -18.37 -9.13 14.06
C GLU A 347 -17.64 -7.80 14.35
N GLY A 348 -18.39 -6.81 14.83
CA GLY A 348 -17.88 -5.47 15.06
C GLY A 348 -18.59 -4.75 16.21
N LEU A 349 -18.33 -3.46 16.34
CA LEU A 349 -18.92 -2.61 17.38
C LEU A 349 -20.46 -2.52 17.29
N PHE A 350 -20.97 -2.60 16.06
CA PHE A 350 -22.41 -2.48 15.75
C PHE A 350 -23.01 -3.76 15.19
N HIS A 351 -22.19 -4.78 14.94
CA HIS A 351 -22.61 -6.09 14.42
C HIS A 351 -22.34 -7.15 15.49
N PHE A 352 -23.37 -7.66 16.15
CA PHE A 352 -23.28 -8.59 17.28
C PHE A 352 -23.02 -10.05 16.87
N GLY A 353 -22.30 -10.23 15.75
CA GLY A 353 -21.87 -11.52 15.22
C GLY A 353 -23.04 -12.47 14.93
N LEU A 354 -22.89 -13.72 15.38
CA LEU A 354 -23.79 -14.83 15.06
C LEU A 354 -25.26 -14.62 15.50
N VAL A 355 -25.51 -13.74 16.48
CA VAL A 355 -26.87 -13.45 16.96
C VAL A 355 -27.71 -12.79 15.86
N GLU A 356 -27.10 -11.95 15.02
CA GLU A 356 -27.83 -11.20 13.98
C GLU A 356 -28.41 -12.08 12.88
N ALA A 357 -27.82 -13.24 12.63
CA ALA A 357 -28.35 -14.25 11.73
C ALA A 357 -29.75 -14.75 12.11
N PHE A 358 -30.04 -14.74 13.41
CA PHE A 358 -31.24 -15.33 13.99
C PHE A 358 -32.24 -14.27 14.49
N VAL A 359 -31.86 -13.00 14.43
CA VAL A 359 -32.72 -11.84 14.71
C VAL A 359 -33.87 -11.82 13.71
N GLY A 360 -35.10 -11.66 14.19
CA GLY A 360 -36.31 -11.74 13.36
C GLY A 360 -36.90 -13.15 13.17
N THR A 361 -36.15 -14.23 13.45
CA THR A 361 -36.69 -15.60 13.36
C THR A 361 -37.52 -15.95 14.59
N PHE A 362 -37.02 -15.62 15.79
CA PHE A 362 -37.73 -15.81 17.05
C PHE A 362 -37.46 -14.64 17.99
N GLY A 363 -38.49 -14.16 18.71
CA GLY A 363 -38.36 -13.03 19.65
C GLY A 363 -37.41 -13.26 20.85
N VAL A 364 -36.90 -14.48 21.02
CA VAL A 364 -35.80 -14.79 21.96
C VAL A 364 -34.48 -14.19 21.46
N PHE A 365 -34.20 -14.27 20.16
CA PHE A 365 -32.96 -13.74 19.56
C PHE A 365 -32.92 -12.22 19.57
N ASP A 366 -34.06 -11.55 19.35
CA ASP A 366 -34.16 -10.09 19.50
C ASP A 366 -33.81 -9.65 20.93
N ARG A 367 -34.29 -10.41 21.93
CA ARG A 367 -34.01 -10.14 23.35
C ARG A 367 -32.55 -10.44 23.73
N ILE A 368 -31.92 -11.40 23.06
CA ILE A 368 -30.49 -11.69 23.23
C ILE A 368 -29.68 -10.54 22.63
N ARG A 369 -29.97 -10.10 21.39
CA ARG A 369 -29.30 -8.97 20.75
C ARG A 369 -29.33 -7.70 21.61
N ASP A 370 -30.50 -7.34 22.14
CA ASP A 370 -30.66 -6.13 22.94
C ASP A 370 -29.87 -6.21 24.27
N ARG A 371 -29.71 -7.41 24.85
CA ARG A 371 -28.85 -7.64 26.03
C ARG A 371 -27.37 -7.71 25.69
N GLU A 372 -27.03 -8.26 24.54
CA GLU A 372 -25.66 -8.38 24.04
C GLU A 372 -25.01 -7.00 23.91
N GLY A 373 -25.75 -6.02 23.38
CA GLY A 373 -25.27 -4.63 23.31
C GLY A 373 -24.90 -4.05 24.68
N THR A 374 -25.74 -4.28 25.71
CA THR A 374 -25.42 -3.84 27.08
C THR A 374 -24.25 -4.62 27.69
N HIS A 375 -24.07 -5.89 27.33
CA HIS A 375 -22.96 -6.71 27.79
C HIS A 375 -21.64 -6.22 27.21
N LYS A 376 -21.56 -6.06 25.88
CA LYS A 376 -20.38 -5.50 25.20
C LYS A 376 -20.03 -4.10 25.71
N THR A 377 -21.03 -3.24 25.93
CA THR A 377 -20.79 -1.90 26.49
C THR A 377 -20.18 -1.98 27.89
N LYS A 378 -20.67 -2.89 28.74
CA LYS A 378 -20.13 -3.09 30.09
C LYS A 378 -18.71 -3.65 30.06
N GLU A 379 -18.42 -4.56 29.13
CA GLU A 379 -17.10 -5.13 28.92
C GLU A 379 -16.07 -4.07 28.48
N ILE A 380 -16.45 -3.22 27.52
CA ILE A 380 -15.64 -2.08 27.07
C ILE A 380 -15.36 -1.12 28.23
N LEU A 381 -16.36 -0.82 29.07
CA LEU A 381 -16.19 0.04 30.24
C LEU A 381 -15.35 -0.60 31.35
N ALA A 382 -15.37 -1.93 31.49
CA ALA A 382 -14.55 -2.64 32.47
C ALA A 382 -13.07 -2.66 32.08
N ALA A 383 -12.77 -2.73 30.77
CA ALA A 383 -11.40 -2.77 30.25
C ALA A 383 -11.23 -1.90 28.99
N PRO A 384 -11.31 -0.56 29.10
CA PRO A 384 -11.26 0.33 27.94
C PRO A 384 -9.90 0.28 27.21
N HIS A 385 -8.83 -0.09 27.92
CA HIS A 385 -7.50 -0.24 27.34
C HIS A 385 -7.39 -1.43 26.38
N LEU A 386 -8.14 -2.52 26.60
CA LEU A 386 -8.17 -3.66 25.68
C LEU A 386 -8.92 -3.30 24.40
N PHE A 387 -10.05 -2.59 24.54
CA PHE A 387 -10.80 -2.08 23.41
C PHE A 387 -9.97 -1.11 22.54
N LEU A 388 -9.26 -0.15 23.17
CA LEU A 388 -8.39 0.79 22.47
C LEU A 388 -7.15 0.11 21.86
N ARG A 389 -6.67 -0.98 22.45
CA ARG A 389 -5.63 -1.82 21.85
C ARG A 389 -6.15 -2.50 20.59
N GLU A 390 -7.37 -2.99 20.56
CA GLU A 390 -7.94 -3.62 19.35
C GLU A 390 -8.31 -2.58 18.30
N ASN A 391 -8.66 -1.37 18.73
CA ASN A 391 -9.14 -0.29 17.86
C ASN A 391 -8.38 1.03 18.12
N PRO A 392 -7.09 1.14 17.74
CA PRO A 392 -6.23 2.28 18.11
C PRO A 392 -6.72 3.63 17.55
N LEU A 393 -7.39 3.65 16.40
CA LEU A 393 -7.91 4.89 15.80
C LEU A 393 -8.98 5.57 16.67
N TYR A 394 -9.69 4.84 17.52
CA TYR A 394 -10.71 5.42 18.40
C TYR A 394 -10.10 6.29 19.51
N THR A 395 -8.78 6.23 19.72
CA THR A 395 -8.08 7.20 20.59
C THR A 395 -8.27 8.63 20.09
N LEU A 396 -8.40 8.84 18.77
CA LEU A 396 -8.61 10.16 18.15
C LEU A 396 -9.90 10.83 18.59
N ALA A 397 -10.95 10.05 18.86
CA ALA A 397 -12.24 10.56 19.31
C ALA A 397 -12.12 11.30 20.65
N LEU A 398 -11.13 10.94 21.48
CA LEU A 398 -10.84 11.62 22.75
C LEU A 398 -9.69 12.62 22.61
N THR A 399 -8.60 12.25 21.92
CA THR A 399 -7.36 13.06 21.90
C THR A 399 -7.47 14.29 21.02
N VAL A 400 -8.22 14.25 19.91
CA VAL A 400 -8.39 15.42 19.03
C VAL A 400 -9.21 16.52 19.72
N PRO A 401 -10.40 16.25 20.32
CA PRO A 401 -11.10 17.26 21.11
C PRO A 401 -10.29 17.76 22.30
N ALA A 402 -9.54 16.88 22.98
CA ALA A 402 -8.67 17.28 24.09
C ALA A 402 -7.54 18.22 23.63
N ALA A 403 -6.92 17.96 22.48
CA ALA A 403 -5.90 18.82 21.88
C ALA A 403 -6.48 20.20 21.52
N ILE A 404 -7.66 20.23 20.88
CA ILE A 404 -8.36 21.47 20.56
C ILE A 404 -8.70 22.25 21.84
N ALA A 405 -9.26 21.58 22.85
CA ALA A 405 -9.59 22.20 24.12
C ALA A 405 -8.36 22.80 24.81
N LEU A 406 -7.22 22.08 24.81
CA LEU A 406 -5.96 22.58 25.37
C LEU A 406 -5.47 23.85 24.66
N VAL A 407 -5.50 23.88 23.32
CA VAL A 407 -5.10 25.07 22.54
C VAL A 407 -6.06 26.23 22.77
N VAL A 408 -7.37 25.98 22.77
CA VAL A 408 -8.40 27.00 23.01
C VAL A 408 -8.26 27.59 24.42
N VAL A 409 -8.04 26.76 25.43
CA VAL A 409 -7.81 27.21 26.81
C VAL A 409 -6.51 28.02 26.91
N ALA A 410 -5.43 27.58 26.24
CA ALA A 410 -4.17 28.32 26.22
C ALA A 410 -4.31 29.69 25.52
N ALA A 411 -5.07 29.76 24.42
CA ALA A 411 -5.38 31.01 23.75
C ALA A 411 -6.25 31.94 24.62
N ALA A 412 -7.29 31.39 25.25
CA ALA A 412 -8.20 32.14 26.12
C ALA A 412 -7.50 32.66 27.40
N ALA A 413 -6.55 31.91 27.94
CA ALA A 413 -5.74 32.31 29.08
C ALA A 413 -4.66 33.36 28.74
N GLY A 414 -4.52 33.73 27.46
CA GLY A 414 -3.50 34.66 26.98
C GLY A 414 -2.07 34.08 27.03
N SER A 415 -1.92 32.78 27.28
CA SER A 415 -0.63 32.10 27.29
C SER A 415 -0.16 31.72 25.90
N ALA A 416 -1.08 31.51 24.94
CA ALA A 416 -0.77 31.30 23.53
C ALA A 416 -0.83 32.61 22.75
N PRO A 417 0.27 33.06 22.08
CA PRO A 417 0.22 34.21 21.19
C PRO A 417 -0.72 33.95 20.01
N THR A 418 -1.66 34.86 19.75
CA THR A 418 -2.63 34.75 18.64
C THR A 418 -2.30 35.67 17.46
N THR A 419 -1.48 36.69 17.68
CA THR A 419 -1.05 37.66 16.67
C THR A 419 0.29 37.26 16.04
N PHE A 420 0.50 37.61 14.77
CA PHE A 420 1.75 37.36 14.06
C PHE A 420 2.98 37.94 14.78
N ASP A 421 2.90 39.18 15.27
CA ASP A 421 3.98 39.81 16.04
C ASP A 421 4.30 39.04 17.34
N GLY A 422 3.27 38.45 17.95
CA GLY A 422 3.42 37.62 19.15
C GLY A 422 4.11 36.27 18.88
N TRP A 423 3.97 35.74 17.67
CA TRP A 423 4.70 34.55 17.22
C TRP A 423 6.18 34.88 17.00
N VAL A 424 6.47 36.00 16.34
CA VAL A 424 7.85 36.45 16.12
C VAL A 424 8.56 36.81 17.43
N ALA A 425 7.84 37.38 18.40
CA ALA A 425 8.40 37.74 19.71
C ALA A 425 8.72 36.52 20.60
N ARG A 426 8.01 35.39 20.43
CA ARG A 426 8.18 34.16 21.23
C ARG A 426 8.09 32.89 20.37
N PRO A 427 9.00 32.71 19.40
CA PRO A 427 8.87 31.69 18.36
C PRO A 427 8.88 30.25 18.90
N VAL A 428 9.69 29.99 19.93
CA VAL A 428 9.76 28.66 20.56
C VAL A 428 8.45 28.30 21.26
N TRP A 429 7.89 29.24 22.03
CA TRP A 429 6.67 29.01 22.79
C TRP A 429 5.44 28.94 21.89
N SER A 430 5.35 29.79 20.86
CA SER A 430 4.27 29.72 19.87
C SER A 430 4.28 28.39 19.13
N ALA A 431 5.44 27.93 18.67
CA ALA A 431 5.57 26.62 18.04
C ALA A 431 5.19 25.48 19.01
N PHE A 432 5.64 25.55 20.27
CA PHE A 432 5.31 24.55 21.28
C PHE A 432 3.79 24.39 21.48
N VAL A 433 3.07 25.50 21.71
CA VAL A 433 1.64 25.47 22.01
C VAL A 433 0.80 25.16 20.77
N TRP A 434 1.10 25.76 19.63
CA TRP A 434 0.28 25.62 18.42
C TRP A 434 0.56 24.36 17.62
N LEU A 435 1.79 23.84 17.64
CA LEU A 435 2.20 22.69 16.85
C LEU A 435 2.47 21.46 17.73
N TYR A 436 3.44 21.55 18.65
CA TYR A 436 3.92 20.37 19.38
C TYR A 436 2.88 19.81 20.35
N VAL A 437 2.15 20.64 21.10
CA VAL A 437 1.13 20.17 22.06
C VAL A 437 0.02 19.35 21.37
N PRO A 438 -0.67 19.86 20.32
CA PRO A 438 -1.66 19.06 19.60
C PRO A 438 -1.09 17.77 19.02
N VAL A 439 0.09 17.85 18.41
CA VAL A 439 0.76 16.69 17.81
C VAL A 439 1.05 15.63 18.87
N TYR A 440 1.60 16.00 20.03
CA TYR A 440 1.92 15.05 21.09
C TYR A 440 0.68 14.47 21.77
N VAL A 441 -0.34 15.29 22.05
CA VAL A 441 -1.59 14.83 22.67
C VAL A 441 -2.32 13.82 21.77
N VAL A 442 -2.24 13.99 20.45
CA VAL A 442 -2.88 13.08 19.48
C VAL A 442 -2.01 11.87 19.18
N LEU A 443 -0.73 12.07 18.82
CA LEU A 443 0.12 10.99 18.30
C LEU A 443 0.68 10.08 19.39
N ILE A 444 0.93 10.55 20.62
CA ILE A 444 1.51 9.69 21.66
C ILE A 444 0.54 8.56 22.06
N PRO A 445 -0.73 8.84 22.41
CA PRO A 445 -1.68 7.79 22.76
C PRO A 445 -1.98 6.88 21.57
N LEU A 446 -2.18 7.46 20.38
CA LEU A 446 -2.40 6.71 19.14
C LEU A 446 -1.23 5.75 18.87
N GLY A 447 0.00 6.25 18.94
CA GLY A 447 1.21 5.47 18.72
C GLY A 447 1.40 4.37 19.75
N PHE A 448 1.10 4.63 21.02
CA PHE A 448 1.16 3.61 22.07
C PHE A 448 0.18 2.45 21.83
N PHE A 449 -1.10 2.76 21.58
CA PHE A 449 -2.11 1.73 21.34
C PHE A 449 -1.90 1.02 20.00
N TYR A 450 -1.47 1.74 18.97
CA TYR A 450 -1.11 1.17 17.66
C TYR A 450 0.07 0.19 17.79
N GLU A 451 1.14 0.57 18.49
CA GLU A 451 2.29 -0.32 18.68
C GLU A 451 1.95 -1.51 19.57
N TRP A 452 1.11 -1.32 20.59
CA TRP A 452 0.62 -2.43 21.41
C TRP A 452 -0.24 -3.41 20.60
N HIS A 453 -1.17 -2.90 19.80
CA HIS A 453 -1.96 -3.69 18.85
C HIS A 453 -1.06 -4.55 17.95
N GLN A 454 -0.10 -3.88 17.31
CA GLN A 454 0.77 -4.51 16.34
C GLN A 454 1.69 -5.56 16.99
N ARG A 455 2.20 -5.29 18.19
CA ARG A 455 3.02 -6.24 18.95
C ARG A 455 2.20 -7.44 19.41
N SER A 456 0.94 -7.23 19.81
CA SER A 456 0.03 -8.31 20.19
C SER A 456 -0.25 -9.23 19.00
N ARG A 457 -0.47 -8.66 17.80
CA ARG A 457 -0.72 -9.44 16.58
C ARG A 457 0.50 -10.22 16.11
N ARG A 458 1.69 -9.60 16.14
CA ARG A 458 2.97 -10.26 15.79
C ARG A 458 3.44 -11.29 16.82
N ALA A 459 2.85 -11.33 18.02
CA ALA A 459 3.24 -12.31 19.04
C ALA A 459 3.00 -13.76 18.59
N VAL A 460 2.02 -13.98 17.70
CA VAL A 460 1.69 -15.28 17.13
C VAL A 460 2.74 -15.75 16.12
N THR A 461 3.28 -14.85 15.31
CA THR A 461 4.24 -15.22 14.26
C THR A 461 5.66 -15.42 14.77
N GLY A 462 6.00 -14.89 15.95
CA GLY A 462 7.38 -14.90 16.46
C GLY A 462 8.00 -16.29 16.72
N LYS A 463 7.20 -17.35 16.84
CA LYS A 463 7.65 -18.75 16.96
C LYS A 463 7.07 -19.66 15.87
N LEU A 464 6.59 -19.07 14.77
CA LEU A 464 5.87 -19.81 13.73
C LEU A 464 6.74 -20.92 13.11
N SER A 465 7.97 -20.60 12.69
CA SER A 465 8.92 -21.54 12.08
C SER A 465 9.21 -22.76 13.00
N GLU A 466 9.55 -22.50 14.26
CA GLU A 466 9.80 -23.55 15.27
C GLU A 466 8.56 -24.43 15.49
N THR A 467 7.39 -23.81 15.59
CA THR A 467 6.12 -24.50 15.87
C THR A 467 5.69 -25.37 14.68
N LEU A 468 5.83 -24.87 13.44
CA LEU A 468 5.60 -25.64 12.22
C LEU A 468 6.57 -26.83 12.11
N ARG A 469 7.82 -26.67 12.54
CA ARG A 469 8.80 -27.77 12.54
C ARG A 469 8.42 -28.87 13.53
N LYS A 470 7.90 -28.51 14.71
CA LYS A 470 7.35 -29.47 15.67
C LYS A 470 6.08 -30.15 15.16
N LEU A 471 5.19 -29.41 14.49
CA LEU A 471 4.01 -29.98 13.83
C LEU A 471 4.41 -31.01 12.77
N SER A 472 5.37 -30.66 11.90
CA SER A 472 5.90 -31.56 10.88
C SER A 472 6.47 -32.82 11.52
N SER A 473 7.30 -32.67 12.56
CA SER A 473 7.88 -33.81 13.27
C SER A 473 6.84 -34.69 13.97
N ALA A 474 5.73 -34.15 14.42
CA ALA A 474 4.64 -34.93 15.02
C ALA A 474 3.84 -35.66 13.93
N ASN A 475 3.52 -35.00 12.82
CA ASN A 475 2.83 -35.60 11.68
C ASN A 475 3.67 -36.72 11.04
N ASP A 476 5.00 -36.58 11.02
CA ASP A 476 5.98 -37.60 10.62
C ASP A 476 5.91 -38.90 11.43
N THR A 477 5.47 -38.81 12.69
CA THR A 477 5.27 -39.99 13.53
C THR A 477 3.95 -40.71 13.24
N GLY A 478 3.19 -40.24 12.25
CA GLY A 478 1.90 -40.80 11.83
C GLY A 478 0.69 -40.17 12.54
N GLN A 479 0.89 -39.15 13.39
CA GLN A 479 -0.21 -38.41 14.00
C GLN A 479 -1.01 -37.67 12.92
N THR A 480 -2.33 -37.56 13.10
CA THR A 480 -3.14 -36.66 12.27
C THR A 480 -2.73 -35.20 12.47
N LEU A 481 -3.12 -34.30 11.56
CA LEU A 481 -2.86 -32.87 11.74
C LEU A 481 -3.46 -32.33 13.06
N LEU A 482 -4.66 -32.78 13.43
CA LEU A 482 -5.32 -32.36 14.68
C LEU A 482 -4.55 -32.84 15.93
N GLU A 483 -4.12 -34.11 15.94
CA GLU A 483 -3.29 -34.66 17.03
C GLU A 483 -1.93 -33.97 17.12
N SER A 484 -1.35 -33.62 15.96
CA SER A 484 -0.09 -32.86 15.89
C SER A 484 -0.27 -31.47 16.51
N VAL A 485 -1.39 -30.78 16.22
CA VAL A 485 -1.76 -29.49 16.84
C VAL A 485 -1.90 -29.62 18.35
N GLN A 486 -2.56 -30.68 18.84
CA GLN A 486 -2.68 -30.95 20.26
C GLN A 486 -1.30 -31.16 20.90
N THR A 487 -0.47 -32.05 20.36
CA THR A 487 0.87 -32.35 20.88
C THR A 487 1.73 -31.08 20.95
N VAL A 488 1.67 -30.24 19.93
CA VAL A 488 2.42 -28.98 19.91
C VAL A 488 1.88 -27.97 20.92
N SER A 489 0.56 -27.91 21.14
CA SER A 489 -0.03 -27.05 22.18
C SER A 489 0.42 -27.44 23.59
N GLU A 490 0.56 -28.74 23.88
CA GLU A 490 0.97 -29.26 25.19
C GLU A 490 2.48 -29.15 25.44
N THR A 491 3.30 -29.22 24.36
CA THR A 491 4.77 -29.28 24.46
C THR A 491 5.47 -27.95 24.14
N SER A 492 4.75 -26.95 23.66
CA SER A 492 5.29 -25.63 23.32
C SER A 492 4.77 -24.53 24.24
N THR A 493 5.42 -23.37 24.20
CA THR A 493 5.08 -22.23 25.05
C THR A 493 4.92 -20.95 24.22
N GLY A 494 4.05 -20.07 24.69
CA GLY A 494 3.79 -18.77 24.09
C GLY A 494 2.48 -18.74 23.31
N LYS A 495 2.22 -17.60 22.66
CA LYS A 495 0.88 -17.27 22.16
C LYS A 495 0.33 -18.24 21.13
N LEU A 496 1.18 -18.73 20.20
CA LEU A 496 0.75 -19.68 19.18
C LEU A 496 0.32 -21.04 19.76
N ALA A 497 0.96 -21.49 20.85
CA ALA A 497 0.58 -22.74 21.53
C ALA A 497 -0.79 -22.61 22.21
N GLU A 498 -1.08 -21.46 22.84
CA GLU A 498 -2.41 -21.15 23.39
C GLU A 498 -3.49 -21.17 22.31
N GLU A 499 -3.21 -20.60 21.14
CA GLU A 499 -4.17 -20.61 20.02
C GLU A 499 -4.37 -22.01 19.43
N PHE A 500 -3.35 -22.85 19.42
CA PHE A 500 -3.47 -24.26 19.03
C PHE A 500 -4.35 -25.07 20.00
N GLU A 501 -4.27 -24.78 21.30
CA GLU A 501 -5.19 -25.35 22.30
C GLU A 501 -6.64 -24.93 21.99
N VAL A 502 -6.87 -23.65 21.65
CA VAL A 502 -8.19 -23.14 21.24
C VAL A 502 -8.68 -23.80 19.96
N ILE A 503 -7.82 -23.97 18.94
CA ILE A 503 -8.15 -24.67 17.70
C ILE A 503 -8.56 -26.12 17.99
N HIS A 504 -7.75 -26.86 18.76
CA HIS A 504 -8.06 -28.23 19.14
C HIS A 504 -9.38 -28.34 19.89
N ALA A 505 -9.64 -27.44 20.84
CA ALA A 505 -10.91 -27.36 21.55
C ALA A 505 -12.09 -27.13 20.59
N LYS A 506 -12.00 -26.13 19.69
CA LYS A 506 -13.05 -25.82 18.71
C LYS A 506 -13.38 -27.01 17.82
N VAL A 507 -12.36 -27.73 17.34
CA VAL A 507 -12.56 -28.92 16.51
C VAL A 507 -13.21 -30.05 17.30
N ASN A 508 -12.81 -30.27 18.57
CA ASN A 508 -13.46 -31.24 19.46
C ASN A 508 -14.93 -30.89 19.75
N TYR A 509 -15.31 -29.61 19.73
CA TYR A 509 -16.70 -29.15 19.84
C TYR A 509 -17.48 -29.19 18.51
N GLY A 510 -16.91 -29.74 17.44
CA GLY A 510 -17.59 -30.02 16.17
C GLY A 510 -17.33 -29.01 15.04
N MET A 511 -16.41 -28.07 15.20
CA MET A 511 -15.95 -27.19 14.11
C MET A 511 -15.00 -27.96 13.17
N SER A 512 -14.99 -27.67 11.87
CA SER A 512 -13.99 -28.25 10.96
C SER A 512 -12.60 -27.69 11.30
N LEU A 513 -11.54 -28.49 11.11
CA LEU A 513 -10.16 -28.04 11.33
C LEU A 513 -9.80 -26.88 10.40
N ARG A 514 -10.23 -26.94 9.13
CA ARG A 514 -10.11 -25.84 8.17
C ARG A 514 -10.74 -24.55 8.71
N ASP A 515 -11.99 -24.61 9.16
CA ASP A 515 -12.69 -23.42 9.65
C ASP A 515 -12.00 -22.88 10.91
N ALA A 516 -11.58 -23.75 11.83
CA ALA A 516 -10.92 -23.34 13.07
C ALA A 516 -9.57 -22.64 12.80
N LEU A 517 -8.81 -23.12 11.81
CA LEU A 517 -7.56 -22.50 11.36
C LEU A 517 -7.80 -21.13 10.69
N VAL A 518 -8.84 -21.01 9.86
CA VAL A 518 -9.23 -19.74 9.23
C VAL A 518 -9.68 -18.72 10.28
N GLU A 519 -10.50 -19.10 11.25
CA GLU A 519 -10.95 -18.20 12.32
C GLU A 519 -9.78 -17.73 13.19
N PHE A 520 -8.84 -18.64 13.51
CA PHE A 520 -7.58 -18.29 14.16
C PHE A 520 -6.79 -17.27 13.34
N ASN A 521 -6.60 -17.49 12.04
CA ASN A 521 -5.88 -16.54 11.20
C ASN A 521 -6.55 -15.16 11.20
N ASN A 522 -7.87 -15.11 10.97
CA ASN A 522 -8.62 -13.85 10.81
C ASN A 522 -8.67 -13.04 12.11
N SER A 523 -8.52 -13.69 13.27
CA SER A 523 -8.39 -13.02 14.57
C SER A 523 -7.11 -12.16 14.66
N TYR A 524 -6.06 -12.53 13.92
CA TYR A 524 -4.78 -11.83 13.90
C TYR A 524 -4.52 -11.08 12.58
N ALA A 525 -5.12 -11.52 11.48
CA ALA A 525 -5.00 -10.99 10.14
C ALA A 525 -3.55 -10.60 9.76
N VAL A 526 -2.59 -11.52 9.95
CA VAL A 526 -1.18 -11.25 9.61
C VAL A 526 -0.88 -11.92 8.25
N PRO A 527 -0.44 -11.19 7.21
CA PRO A 527 -0.24 -11.76 5.87
C PRO A 527 0.63 -13.02 5.83
N ARG A 528 1.73 -13.02 6.58
CA ARG A 528 2.64 -14.17 6.71
C ARG A 528 1.95 -15.40 7.35
N LEU A 529 1.09 -15.17 8.34
CA LEU A 529 0.31 -16.24 8.97
C LEU A 529 -0.74 -16.78 7.99
N ALA A 530 -1.41 -15.89 7.26
CA ALA A 530 -2.42 -16.24 6.26
C ALA A 530 -1.84 -17.18 5.20
N ARG A 531 -0.64 -16.88 4.67
CA ARG A 531 0.07 -17.76 3.72
C ARG A 531 0.31 -19.17 4.26
N THR A 532 0.75 -19.25 5.52
CA THR A 532 1.02 -20.54 6.17
C THR A 532 -0.28 -21.31 6.41
N VAL A 533 -1.30 -20.64 6.93
CA VAL A 533 -2.59 -21.25 7.24
C VAL A 533 -3.28 -21.71 5.96
N LYS A 534 -3.30 -20.87 4.91
CA LYS A 534 -3.84 -21.20 3.59
C LYS A 534 -3.17 -22.44 3.02
N LEU A 535 -1.83 -22.51 3.06
CA LEU A 535 -1.09 -23.69 2.61
C LEU A 535 -1.50 -24.96 3.37
N ILE A 536 -1.60 -24.87 4.71
CA ILE A 536 -1.99 -26.01 5.55
C ILE A 536 -3.43 -26.43 5.26
N THR A 537 -4.36 -25.48 5.12
CA THR A 537 -5.77 -25.78 4.87
C THR A 537 -5.98 -26.45 3.52
N GLU A 538 -5.33 -25.95 2.46
CA GLU A 538 -5.45 -26.50 1.10
C GLU A 538 -4.82 -27.90 1.00
N ALA A 539 -3.67 -28.10 1.65
CA ALA A 539 -3.05 -29.42 1.71
C ALA A 539 -3.87 -30.42 2.55
N GLN A 540 -4.48 -29.97 3.66
CA GLN A 540 -5.29 -30.82 4.52
C GLN A 540 -6.53 -31.35 3.80
N GLU A 541 -7.13 -30.57 2.92
CA GLU A 541 -8.28 -31.01 2.11
C GLU A 541 -7.95 -32.21 1.23
N ALA A 542 -6.72 -32.27 0.72
CA ALA A 542 -6.24 -33.38 -0.10
C ALA A 542 -5.76 -34.58 0.74
N SER A 543 -5.04 -34.35 1.84
CA SER A 543 -4.45 -35.42 2.66
C SER A 543 -4.40 -35.07 4.16
N SER A 544 -4.56 -36.09 5.02
CA SER A 544 -4.37 -35.95 6.48
C SER A 544 -2.91 -36.06 6.93
N GLN A 545 -2.02 -36.53 6.05
CA GLN A 545 -0.56 -36.60 6.25
C GLN A 545 0.09 -35.61 5.29
N ILE A 546 0.63 -34.53 5.85
CA ILE A 546 1.12 -33.36 5.12
C ILE A 546 2.50 -32.90 5.63
N THR A 547 3.34 -33.83 6.11
CA THR A 547 4.69 -33.51 6.60
C THR A 547 5.44 -32.59 5.65
N ASP A 548 5.56 -32.98 4.37
CA ASP A 548 6.43 -32.25 3.45
C ASP A 548 5.92 -30.82 3.20
N VAL A 549 4.59 -30.63 3.27
CA VAL A 549 3.94 -29.32 3.23
C VAL A 549 4.32 -28.51 4.48
N LEU A 550 4.21 -29.10 5.67
CA LEU A 550 4.57 -28.44 6.94
C LEU A 550 6.06 -28.10 6.99
N THR A 551 6.92 -28.98 6.47
CA THR A 551 8.37 -28.74 6.34
C THR A 551 8.65 -27.57 5.38
N THR A 552 7.97 -27.53 4.24
CA THR A 552 8.12 -26.43 3.28
C THR A 552 7.63 -25.10 3.88
N ALA A 553 6.50 -25.11 4.59
CA ALA A 553 6.00 -23.95 5.31
C ALA A 553 6.97 -23.47 6.40
N ALA A 554 7.57 -24.41 7.14
CA ALA A 554 8.58 -24.11 8.15
C ALA A 554 9.82 -23.46 7.54
N GLN A 555 10.34 -23.98 6.42
CA GLN A 555 11.49 -23.41 5.70
C GLN A 555 11.20 -22.00 5.15
N ALA A 556 10.03 -21.79 4.55
CA ALA A 556 9.62 -20.47 4.06
C ALA A 556 9.51 -19.47 5.22
N SER A 557 8.94 -19.89 6.34
CA SER A 557 8.86 -19.10 7.57
C SER A 557 10.24 -18.80 8.17
N GLU A 558 11.17 -19.75 8.16
CA GLU A 558 12.55 -19.57 8.66
C GLU A 558 13.33 -18.54 7.83
N ASN A 559 13.24 -18.61 6.50
CA ASN A 559 13.85 -17.61 5.61
C ASN A 559 13.31 -16.20 5.88
N GLN A 560 12.01 -16.07 6.15
CA GLN A 560 11.41 -14.78 6.50
C GLN A 560 11.88 -14.29 7.88
N ASP A 561 11.99 -15.18 8.88
CA ASP A 561 12.53 -14.83 10.21
C ASP A 561 13.96 -14.30 10.14
N ASP A 562 14.81 -14.92 9.32
CA ASP A 562 16.20 -14.49 9.17
C ASP A 562 16.30 -13.10 8.54
N ILE A 563 15.45 -12.82 7.54
CA ILE A 563 15.40 -11.50 6.89
C ILE A 563 14.84 -10.44 7.85
N GLU A 564 13.79 -10.75 8.62
CA GLU A 564 13.25 -9.84 9.63
C GLU A 564 14.30 -9.53 10.72
N ARG A 565 15.06 -10.53 11.18
CA ARG A 565 16.15 -10.36 12.14
C ARG A 565 17.24 -9.46 11.59
N GLU A 566 17.68 -9.70 10.37
CA GLU A 566 18.71 -8.90 9.71
C GLU A 566 18.26 -7.45 9.51
N ARG A 567 17.04 -7.24 8.98
CA ARG A 567 16.40 -5.93 8.84
C ARG A 567 16.36 -5.21 10.18
N LYS A 568 15.87 -5.86 11.25
CA LYS A 568 15.78 -5.25 12.58
C LYS A 568 17.15 -4.87 13.14
N SER A 569 18.18 -5.68 12.89
CA SER A 569 19.54 -5.41 13.33
C SER A 569 20.12 -4.19 12.60
N ARG A 570 20.12 -4.21 11.26
CA ARG A 570 20.65 -3.14 10.41
C ARG A 570 19.89 -1.83 10.59
N THR A 571 18.55 -1.86 10.54
CA THR A 571 17.73 -0.66 10.72
C THR A 571 17.91 -0.05 12.11
N ARG A 572 18.02 -0.85 13.18
CA ARG A 572 18.22 -0.30 14.54
C ARG A 572 19.56 0.44 14.65
N MET A 573 20.61 -0.11 14.06
CA MET A 573 21.92 0.55 14.02
C MET A 573 21.84 1.88 13.27
N GLN A 574 21.22 1.90 12.10
CA GLN A 574 21.07 3.13 11.31
C GLN A 574 20.19 4.19 12.02
N VAL A 575 19.08 3.78 12.63
CA VAL A 575 18.26 4.67 13.44
C VAL A 575 19.05 5.23 14.62
N ALA A 576 19.87 4.40 15.28
CA ALA A 576 20.72 4.86 16.38
C ALA A 576 21.75 5.91 15.90
N ILE A 577 22.38 5.70 14.73
CA ILE A 577 23.30 6.68 14.14
C ILE A 577 22.57 7.99 13.84
N ILE A 578 21.44 7.93 13.13
CA ILE A 578 20.63 9.12 12.80
C ILE A 578 20.21 9.88 14.05
N VAL A 579 19.74 9.18 15.10
CA VAL A 579 19.34 9.78 16.37
C VAL A 579 20.55 10.38 17.09
N MET A 580 21.67 9.66 17.18
CA MET A 580 22.90 10.19 17.79
C MET A 580 23.32 11.48 17.09
N THR A 581 23.27 11.50 15.77
CA THR A 581 23.66 12.68 15.00
C THR A 581 22.71 13.82 15.22
N TYR A 582 21.41 13.58 15.14
CA TYR A 582 20.42 14.60 15.47
C TYR A 582 20.65 15.18 16.88
N VAL A 583 20.95 14.32 17.86
CA VAL A 583 21.30 14.76 19.23
C VAL A 583 22.62 15.51 19.30
N THR A 584 23.64 15.16 18.49
CA THR A 584 24.89 15.94 18.43
C THR A 584 24.76 17.26 17.68
N LEU A 585 23.77 17.37 16.79
CA LEU A 585 23.48 18.58 16.00
C LEU A 585 22.65 19.60 16.81
N LEU A 586 21.84 19.13 17.75
CA LEU A 586 21.11 19.92 18.76
C LEU A 586 22.05 20.47 19.82
#